data_AF-A0AA44UVM6-F1
#
_entry.id   AF-A0AA44UVM6-F1
#
_cell.length_a   1.000
_cell.length_b   1.000
_cell.length_c   1.000
_cell.angle_alpha   90.00
_cell.angle_beta   90.00
_cell.angle_gamma   90.00
#
_symmetry.space_group_name_H-M   'P 1'
#
loop_
_entity.id
_entity.type
_entity.pdbx_description
1 polymer ?
#
loop_
_entity_poly.entity_id
_entity_poly.type
_entity_poly.pdbx_seq_one_letter_code
_entity_poly.pdbx_strand_id
1 'polypeptide(L)'
;MPSAAAASPPVADIAAQVDEEAAHSGLPGFAVTVTRGTSLLYAGGRGVDHAGAPMTATTPLSLASLSKSFTAVAAVRLAARGQIALDRPVTAQLSEFRTADPRGALITPRHLLTQTSGLTDATAHAEAIDNAWDPAGAVARLHSATLATGPGARFAYTNANYEVIARLLEVAGGAPFPEILRREVFAPLGMVDTHVGVRTDAQPGAVSVLGVWAPALGLPRCCPREAPRGSCPPLATWAAGLLFRTVTVLRCCPRPTSTRLMSPATLDGPTPWAGSSTMPPPIIRCSGTPAAC
;
A
#
# COMPACT_ATOMS: atom_id res chain seq x y z
N MET A 1 39.00 11.02 -10.00
CA MET A 1 38.86 11.57 -8.64
C MET A 1 37.60 10.97 -8.03
N PRO A 2 37.64 10.34 -6.85
CA PRO A 2 36.42 9.85 -6.22
C PRO A 2 35.56 11.04 -5.81
N SER A 3 34.31 11.04 -6.28
CA SER A 3 33.30 12.03 -5.91
C SER A 3 33.12 11.99 -4.40
N ALA A 4 33.36 13.11 -3.72
CA ALA A 4 33.06 13.26 -2.31
C ALA A 4 31.58 12.94 -2.09
N ALA A 5 31.28 11.96 -1.24
CA ALA A 5 29.92 11.72 -0.78
C ALA A 5 29.47 13.00 -0.08
N ALA A 6 28.40 13.63 -0.60
CA ALA A 6 27.84 14.82 0.02
C ALA A 6 27.58 14.53 1.50
N ALA A 7 28.19 15.34 2.37
CA ALA A 7 27.96 15.24 3.80
C ALA A 7 26.46 15.36 4.04
N SER A 8 25.97 14.47 4.88
CA SER A 8 24.56 14.44 5.24
C SER A 8 24.16 15.72 5.96
N PRO A 9 22.99 16.32 5.63
CA PRO A 9 22.57 17.54 6.31
C PRO A 9 22.47 17.30 7.82
N PRO A 10 22.89 18.27 8.66
CA PRO A 10 22.71 18.21 10.10
C PRO A 10 21.21 18.05 10.45
N VAL A 11 20.88 17.40 11.57
CA VAL A 11 19.48 17.20 12.00
C VAL A 11 18.69 18.51 12.14
N ALA A 12 19.37 19.61 12.51
CA ALA A 12 18.76 20.95 12.58
C ALA A 12 18.23 21.45 11.23
N ASP A 13 18.82 21.00 10.12
CA ASP A 13 18.37 21.31 8.76
C ASP A 13 17.06 20.54 8.43
N ILE A 14 16.93 19.31 8.93
CA ILE A 14 15.74 18.46 8.69
C ILE A 14 14.49 19.05 9.38
N ALA A 15 14.61 19.50 10.63
CA ALA A 15 13.47 20.09 11.34
C ALA A 15 12.98 21.38 10.69
N ALA A 16 13.90 22.24 10.26
CA ALA A 16 13.57 23.48 9.55
C ALA A 16 12.90 23.21 8.19
N GLN A 17 13.39 22.24 7.42
CA GLN A 17 12.75 21.80 6.17
C GLN A 17 11.34 21.26 6.42
N VAL A 18 11.14 20.47 7.49
CA VAL A 18 9.81 19.99 7.86
C VAL A 18 8.87 21.13 8.24
N ASP A 19 9.35 22.16 8.92
CA ASP A 19 8.56 23.36 9.25
C ASP A 19 8.21 24.19 8.01
N GLU A 20 9.15 24.33 7.08
CA GLU A 20 8.93 25.01 5.80
C GLU A 20 7.89 24.26 4.95
N GLU A 21 8.02 22.95 4.80
CA GLU A 21 7.04 22.12 4.11
C GLU A 21 5.67 22.17 4.80
N ALA A 22 5.64 22.21 6.14
CA ALA A 22 4.38 22.37 6.88
C ALA A 22 3.65 23.66 6.49
N ALA A 23 4.39 24.77 6.44
CA ALA A 23 3.85 26.08 6.07
C ALA A 23 3.30 26.12 4.63
N HIS A 24 3.90 25.37 3.71
CA HIS A 24 3.52 25.36 2.30
C HIS A 24 2.51 24.27 1.91
N SER A 25 2.39 23.20 2.70
CA SER A 25 1.60 22.00 2.34
C SER A 25 0.08 22.23 2.30
N GLY A 26 -0.43 23.20 3.07
CA GLY A 26 -1.86 23.39 3.29
C GLY A 26 -2.55 22.22 4.02
N LEU A 27 -1.78 21.29 4.59
CA LEU A 27 -2.31 20.13 5.31
C LEU A 27 -2.71 20.52 6.74
N PRO A 28 -3.86 20.04 7.25
CA PRO A 28 -4.26 20.26 8.64
C PRO A 28 -3.26 19.70 9.66
N GLY A 29 -2.58 18.61 9.29
CA GLY A 29 -1.50 18.01 10.04
C GLY A 29 -0.86 16.84 9.30
N PHE A 30 0.34 16.45 9.74
CA PHE A 30 1.06 15.28 9.23
C PHE A 30 2.07 14.75 10.26
N ALA A 31 2.59 13.55 10.00
CA ALA A 31 3.72 12.97 10.72
C ALA A 31 4.82 12.58 9.75
N VAL A 32 6.08 12.86 10.10
CA VAL A 32 7.27 12.56 9.29
C VAL A 32 8.28 11.81 10.13
N THR A 33 8.93 10.82 9.50
CA THR A 33 10.07 10.11 10.05
C THR A 33 11.13 9.98 8.96
N VAL A 34 12.36 10.38 9.28
CA VAL A 34 13.52 10.33 8.37
C VAL A 34 14.56 9.40 8.96
N THR A 35 15.01 8.43 8.17
CA THR A 35 16.06 7.48 8.57
C THR A 35 17.20 7.47 7.56
N ARG A 36 18.41 7.09 8.01
CA ARG A 36 19.55 6.76 7.15
C ARG A 36 20.15 5.44 7.58
N GLY A 37 20.05 4.45 6.70
CA GLY A 37 20.33 3.09 7.10
C GLY A 37 19.50 2.78 8.35
N THR A 38 20.15 2.31 9.40
CA THR A 38 19.48 2.06 10.67
C THR A 38 19.22 3.31 11.50
N SER A 39 19.92 4.41 11.31
CA SER A 39 19.80 5.58 12.19
C SER A 39 18.50 6.34 11.97
N LEU A 40 17.75 6.59 13.04
CA LEU A 40 16.66 7.58 13.05
C LEU A 40 17.28 8.98 13.09
N LEU A 41 17.00 9.79 12.07
CA LEU A 41 17.52 11.16 11.96
C LEU A 41 16.51 12.20 12.45
N TYR A 42 15.22 11.96 12.23
CA TYR A 42 14.14 12.84 12.65
C TYR A 42 12.84 12.06 12.78
N ALA A 43 12.03 12.39 13.78
CA ALA A 43 10.64 11.93 13.91
C ALA A 43 9.83 13.06 14.54
N GLY A 44 8.71 13.44 13.92
CA GLY A 44 7.87 14.50 14.45
C GLY A 44 6.52 14.57 13.76
N GLY A 45 5.59 15.29 14.39
CA GLY A 45 4.32 15.67 13.78
C GLY A 45 4.14 17.18 13.76
N ARG A 46 3.26 17.66 12.88
CA ARG A 46 2.83 19.06 12.77
C ARG A 46 1.33 19.11 12.58
N GLY A 47 0.73 20.21 13.03
CA GLY A 47 -0.71 20.43 12.94
C GLY A 47 -1.52 19.50 13.83
N VAL A 48 -2.75 19.23 13.42
CA VAL A 48 -3.73 18.46 14.19
C VAL A 48 -4.33 17.33 13.37
N ASP A 49 -4.75 16.26 14.04
CA ASP A 49 -5.50 15.17 13.44
C ASP A 49 -6.98 15.55 13.24
N HIS A 50 -7.78 14.59 12.78
CA HIS A 50 -9.21 14.79 12.51
C HIS A 50 -10.04 15.16 13.76
N ALA A 51 -9.55 14.83 14.95
CA ALA A 51 -10.18 15.14 16.23
C ALA A 51 -9.69 16.48 16.80
N GLY A 52 -8.81 17.18 16.09
CA GLY A 52 -8.17 18.41 16.56
C GLY A 52 -7.04 18.16 17.55
N ALA A 53 -6.61 16.91 17.75
CA ALA A 53 -5.50 16.59 18.64
C ALA A 53 -4.16 16.85 17.93
N PRO A 54 -3.13 17.37 18.62
CA PRO A 54 -1.82 17.59 18.03
C PRO A 54 -1.24 16.30 17.42
N MET A 55 -0.78 16.38 16.18
CA MET A 55 -0.12 15.24 15.55
C MET A 55 1.30 15.07 16.09
N THR A 56 1.69 13.82 16.31
CA THR A 56 3.02 13.40 16.74
C THR A 56 3.57 12.35 15.76
N ALA A 57 4.84 11.98 15.92
CA ALA A 57 5.41 10.84 15.17
C ALA A 57 4.65 9.52 15.41
N THR A 58 3.94 9.41 16.53
CA THR A 58 3.18 8.21 16.93
C THR A 58 1.68 8.36 16.72
N THR A 59 1.22 9.39 15.99
CA THR A 59 -0.19 9.49 15.60
C THR A 59 -0.55 8.36 14.63
N PRO A 60 -1.61 7.58 14.92
CA PRO A 60 -2.19 6.60 14.00
C PRO A 60 -2.58 7.18 12.63
N LEU A 61 -2.02 6.65 11.55
CA LEU A 61 -2.36 7.06 10.17
C LEU A 61 -2.84 5.92 9.29
N SER A 62 -3.85 6.19 8.45
CA SER A 62 -4.30 5.23 7.43
C SER A 62 -3.36 5.20 6.23
N LEU A 63 -2.85 4.01 5.91
CA LEU A 63 -1.88 3.82 4.83
C LEU A 63 -2.47 3.72 3.42
N ALA A 64 -3.78 3.50 3.28
CA ALA A 64 -4.43 3.32 1.99
C ALA A 64 -3.64 2.33 1.09
N SER A 65 -3.27 2.75 -0.12
CA SER A 65 -2.58 1.89 -1.08
C SER A 65 -1.15 1.48 -0.69
N LEU A 66 -0.52 2.11 0.30
CA LEU A 66 0.74 1.59 0.86
C LEU A 66 0.55 0.22 1.52
N SER A 67 -0.68 -0.14 1.92
CA SER A 67 -1.03 -1.49 2.40
C SER A 67 -0.66 -2.59 1.40
N LYS A 68 -0.66 -2.31 0.09
CA LYS A 68 -0.34 -3.29 -0.97
C LYS A 68 1.07 -3.87 -0.83
N SER A 69 2.04 -3.07 -0.37
CA SER A 69 3.40 -3.55 -0.14
C SER A 69 3.45 -4.63 0.93
N PHE A 70 2.68 -4.48 2.02
CA PHE A 70 2.58 -5.49 3.08
C PHE A 70 1.92 -6.78 2.56
N THR A 71 0.83 -6.63 1.79
CA THR A 71 0.16 -7.74 1.10
C THR A 71 1.08 -8.50 0.16
N ALA A 72 1.87 -7.78 -0.65
CA ALA A 72 2.83 -8.38 -1.57
C ALA A 72 3.93 -9.15 -0.83
N VAL A 73 4.47 -8.59 0.26
CA VAL A 73 5.47 -9.28 1.10
C VAL A 73 4.89 -10.57 1.68
N ALA A 74 3.65 -10.56 2.20
CA ALA A 74 3.02 -11.77 2.70
C ALA A 74 2.85 -12.83 1.60
N ALA A 75 2.43 -12.44 0.40
CA ALA A 75 2.26 -13.35 -0.74
C ALA A 75 3.58 -13.98 -1.17
N VAL A 76 4.64 -13.17 -1.30
CA VAL A 76 5.97 -13.66 -1.67
C VAL A 76 6.56 -14.57 -0.58
N ARG A 77 6.32 -14.30 0.71
CA ARG A 77 6.76 -15.18 1.80
C ARG A 77 6.07 -16.55 1.78
N LEU A 78 4.76 -16.59 1.56
CA LEU A 78 4.03 -17.85 1.41
C LEU A 78 4.46 -18.57 0.13
N ALA A 79 4.77 -17.84 -0.94
CA ALA A 79 5.31 -18.41 -2.16
C ALA A 79 6.70 -19.04 -1.96
N ALA A 80 7.57 -18.39 -1.19
CA ALA A 80 8.89 -18.94 -0.83
C ALA A 80 8.79 -20.25 -0.03
N ARG A 81 7.65 -20.52 0.64
CA ARG A 81 7.35 -21.79 1.34
C ARG A 81 6.55 -22.78 0.48
N GLY A 82 6.34 -22.48 -0.80
CA GLY A 82 5.56 -23.32 -1.72
C GLY A 82 4.04 -23.31 -1.48
N GLN A 83 3.54 -22.42 -0.62
CA GLN A 83 2.10 -22.31 -0.31
C GLN A 83 1.33 -21.49 -1.35
N ILE A 84 2.03 -20.62 -2.10
CA ILE A 84 1.50 -19.90 -3.26
C ILE A 84 2.43 -20.13 -4.45
N ALA A 85 1.89 -20.55 -5.58
CA ALA A 85 2.62 -20.63 -6.84
C ALA A 85 2.34 -19.36 -7.67
N LEU A 86 3.32 -18.43 -7.71
CA LEU A 86 3.17 -17.12 -8.36
C LEU A 86 2.85 -17.19 -9.86
N ASP A 87 3.33 -18.25 -10.52
CA ASP A 87 3.22 -18.44 -11.98
C ASP A 87 2.17 -19.48 -12.37
N ARG A 88 1.49 -20.08 -11.38
CA ARG A 88 0.34 -20.98 -11.64
C ARG A 88 -0.95 -20.15 -11.68
N PRO A 89 -1.92 -20.47 -12.55
CA PRO A 89 -3.20 -19.77 -12.57
C PRO A 89 -3.86 -19.68 -11.20
N VAL A 90 -4.51 -18.54 -10.93
CA VAL A 90 -5.25 -18.29 -9.69
C VAL A 90 -6.37 -19.32 -9.52
N THR A 91 -7.05 -19.67 -10.62
CA THR A 91 -8.13 -20.69 -10.65
C THR A 91 -7.69 -22.06 -10.11
N ALA A 92 -6.39 -22.38 -10.20
CA ALA A 92 -5.85 -23.65 -9.70
C ALA A 92 -5.50 -23.64 -8.20
N GLN A 93 -5.57 -22.47 -7.55
CA GLN A 93 -5.20 -22.24 -6.15
C GLN A 93 -6.35 -21.64 -5.34
N LEU A 94 -7.29 -21.00 -6.04
CA LEU A 94 -8.49 -20.36 -5.51
C LEU A 94 -9.67 -20.74 -6.41
N SER A 95 -10.34 -21.83 -6.05
CA SER A 95 -11.37 -22.46 -6.90
C SER A 95 -12.58 -21.58 -7.18
N GLU A 96 -12.90 -20.65 -6.29
CA GLU A 96 -13.99 -19.69 -6.45
C GLU A 96 -13.65 -18.53 -7.40
N PHE A 97 -12.39 -18.38 -7.81
CA PHE A 97 -11.99 -17.33 -8.74
C PHE A 97 -12.43 -17.66 -10.17
N ARG A 98 -13.20 -16.75 -10.77
CA ARG A 98 -13.60 -16.80 -12.18
C ARG A 98 -13.97 -15.41 -12.66
N THR A 99 -13.92 -15.21 -13.97
CA THR A 99 -14.35 -14.00 -14.68
C THR A 99 -15.29 -14.40 -15.82
N ALA A 100 -16.10 -13.46 -16.32
CA ALA A 100 -16.95 -13.71 -17.49
C ALA A 100 -16.11 -13.92 -18.76
N ASP A 101 -14.92 -13.33 -18.81
CA ASP A 101 -13.97 -13.50 -19.91
C ASP A 101 -13.12 -14.77 -19.72
N PRO A 102 -13.08 -15.70 -20.70
CA PRO A 102 -12.28 -16.93 -20.60
C PRO A 102 -10.79 -16.70 -20.37
N ARG A 103 -10.24 -15.55 -20.82
CA ARG A 103 -8.82 -15.20 -20.61
C ARG A 103 -8.48 -15.07 -19.12
N GLY A 104 -9.44 -14.83 -18.25
CA GLY A 104 -9.21 -14.76 -16.80
C GLY A 104 -8.69 -16.08 -16.21
N ALA A 105 -8.92 -17.22 -16.87
CA ALA A 105 -8.34 -18.51 -16.48
C ALA A 105 -6.80 -18.53 -16.58
N LEU A 106 -6.18 -17.57 -17.28
CA LEU A 106 -4.73 -17.42 -17.42
C LEU A 106 -4.11 -16.42 -16.40
N ILE A 107 -4.93 -15.77 -15.57
CA ILE A 107 -4.43 -14.84 -14.55
C ILE A 107 -3.65 -15.64 -13.50
N THR A 108 -2.45 -15.18 -13.17
CA THR A 108 -1.57 -15.75 -12.14
C THR A 108 -1.43 -14.77 -10.97
N PRO A 109 -1.03 -15.22 -9.77
CA PRO A 109 -0.74 -14.30 -8.66
C PRO A 109 0.33 -13.26 -9.02
N ARG A 110 1.31 -13.61 -9.88
CA ARG A 110 2.28 -12.63 -10.41
C ARG A 110 1.58 -11.50 -11.16
N HIS A 111 0.67 -11.82 -12.09
CA HIS A 111 -0.08 -10.82 -12.83
C HIS A 111 -0.89 -9.88 -11.92
N LEU A 112 -1.46 -10.42 -10.83
CA LEU A 112 -2.19 -9.61 -9.85
C LEU A 112 -1.24 -8.66 -9.09
N LEU A 113 -0.12 -9.18 -8.58
CA LEU A 113 0.88 -8.40 -7.83
C LEU A 113 1.51 -7.28 -8.67
N THR A 114 1.74 -7.53 -9.96
CA THR A 114 2.31 -6.57 -10.92
C THR A 114 1.28 -5.68 -11.58
N GLN A 115 -0.01 -5.78 -11.24
CA GLN A 115 -1.08 -5.02 -11.86
C GLN A 115 -1.16 -5.23 -13.39
N THR A 116 -0.89 -6.45 -13.87
CA THR A 116 -0.93 -6.83 -15.29
C THR A 116 -1.94 -7.93 -15.58
N SER A 117 -2.98 -8.11 -14.75
CA SER A 117 -4.00 -9.15 -14.94
C SER A 117 -4.93 -8.92 -16.13
N GLY A 118 -4.98 -7.68 -16.66
CA GLY A 118 -5.97 -7.25 -17.63
C GLY A 118 -7.28 -6.74 -17.01
N LEU A 119 -7.43 -6.84 -15.69
CA LEU A 119 -8.51 -6.18 -14.95
C LEU A 119 -8.23 -4.68 -14.81
N THR A 120 -9.29 -3.89 -14.81
CA THR A 120 -9.29 -2.44 -14.57
C THR A 120 -10.42 -2.12 -13.60
N ASP A 121 -10.43 -0.94 -12.98
CA ASP A 121 -11.54 -0.56 -12.10
C ASP A 121 -12.91 -0.58 -12.82
N ALA A 122 -12.94 -0.21 -14.10
CA ALA A 122 -14.14 -0.26 -14.94
C ALA A 122 -14.59 -1.70 -15.22
N THR A 123 -13.66 -2.60 -15.57
CA THR A 123 -14.00 -3.98 -15.94
C THR A 123 -14.20 -4.90 -14.73
N ALA A 124 -13.65 -4.53 -13.57
CA ALA A 124 -13.80 -5.22 -12.30
C ALA A 124 -15.00 -4.74 -11.47
N HIS A 125 -15.76 -3.75 -11.97
CA HIS A 125 -16.89 -3.14 -11.28
C HIS A 125 -16.54 -2.62 -9.87
N ALA A 126 -15.37 -1.99 -9.75
CA ALA A 126 -14.83 -1.53 -8.47
C ALA A 126 -15.66 -0.40 -7.80
N GLU A 127 -16.67 0.12 -8.50
CA GLU A 127 -17.55 1.21 -8.01
C GLU A 127 -18.64 0.71 -7.04
N ALA A 128 -18.96 -0.59 -7.01
CA ALA A 128 -20.10 -1.15 -6.28
C ALA A 128 -19.77 -1.68 -4.87
N ILE A 129 -18.72 -1.19 -4.20
CA ILE A 129 -18.14 -1.85 -3.03
C ILE A 129 -18.69 -1.26 -1.71
N ASP A 130 -19.41 -2.08 -0.95
CA ASP A 130 -19.84 -1.88 0.45
C ASP A 130 -18.62 -1.91 1.40
N ASN A 131 -18.53 -0.98 2.36
CA ASN A 131 -17.42 -0.71 3.34
C ASN A 131 -16.99 -1.90 4.23
N ALA A 132 -17.63 -3.06 4.12
CA ALA A 132 -17.21 -4.29 4.78
C ALA A 132 -15.90 -4.87 4.17
N TRP A 133 -15.05 -5.42 5.04
CA TRP A 133 -13.92 -6.26 4.63
C TRP A 133 -14.43 -7.65 4.27
N ASP A 134 -14.51 -7.96 2.98
CA ASP A 134 -14.97 -9.26 2.47
C ASP A 134 -14.17 -9.67 1.21
N PRO A 135 -12.99 -10.28 1.37
CA PRO A 135 -12.20 -10.77 0.24
C PRO A 135 -12.93 -11.84 -0.59
N ALA A 136 -13.78 -12.65 0.03
CA ALA A 136 -14.55 -13.68 -0.68
C ALA A 136 -15.62 -13.05 -1.59
N GLY A 137 -16.40 -12.09 -1.06
CA GLY A 137 -17.35 -11.31 -1.85
C GLY A 137 -16.66 -10.46 -2.92
N ALA A 138 -15.46 -9.96 -2.66
CA ALA A 138 -14.66 -9.26 -3.68
C ALA A 138 -14.30 -10.16 -4.87
N VAL A 139 -13.87 -11.39 -4.60
CA VAL A 139 -13.65 -12.39 -5.66
C VAL A 139 -14.96 -12.75 -6.36
N ALA A 140 -16.07 -12.85 -5.64
CA ALA A 140 -17.37 -13.14 -6.23
C ALA A 140 -17.86 -12.04 -7.20
N ARG A 141 -17.60 -10.76 -6.89
CA ARG A 141 -17.94 -9.63 -7.80
C ARG A 141 -17.21 -9.73 -9.15
N LEU A 142 -16.05 -10.39 -9.19
CA LEU A 142 -15.31 -10.58 -10.44
C LEU A 142 -15.93 -11.62 -11.36
N HIS A 143 -16.94 -12.39 -10.93
CA HIS A 143 -17.56 -13.42 -11.77
C HIS A 143 -18.20 -12.86 -13.03
N SER A 144 -18.66 -11.59 -13.02
CA SER A 144 -19.16 -10.88 -14.20
C SER A 144 -18.11 -10.02 -14.90
N ALA A 145 -16.89 -9.95 -14.36
CA ALA A 145 -15.84 -9.07 -14.87
C ALA A 145 -15.32 -9.52 -16.22
N THR A 146 -14.94 -8.55 -17.05
CA THR A 146 -14.24 -8.75 -18.33
C THR A 146 -12.79 -8.28 -18.23
N LEU A 147 -11.97 -8.57 -19.25
CA LEU A 147 -10.58 -8.13 -19.30
C LEU A 147 -10.39 -7.06 -20.38
N ALA A 148 -9.76 -5.94 -20.02
CA ALA A 148 -9.39 -4.90 -20.97
C ALA A 148 -8.24 -5.35 -21.89
N THR A 149 -7.31 -6.16 -21.37
CA THR A 149 -6.18 -6.73 -22.11
C THR A 149 -5.92 -8.16 -21.69
N GLY A 150 -5.13 -8.92 -22.46
CA GLY A 150 -4.67 -10.24 -22.02
C GLY A 150 -3.83 -10.16 -20.73
N PRO A 151 -3.85 -11.20 -19.87
CA PRO A 151 -2.97 -11.27 -18.71
C PRO A 151 -1.49 -11.18 -19.12
N GLY A 152 -0.71 -10.40 -18.38
CA GLY A 152 0.69 -10.09 -18.65
C GLY A 152 0.94 -9.02 -19.72
N ALA A 153 -0.08 -8.58 -20.45
CA ALA A 153 0.12 -7.73 -21.63
C ALA A 153 0.39 -6.25 -21.29
N ARG A 154 -0.31 -5.68 -20.31
CA ARG A 154 -0.20 -4.25 -19.94
C ARG A 154 -0.42 -4.04 -18.46
N PHE A 155 0.28 -3.04 -17.92
CA PHE A 155 0.00 -2.52 -16.58
C PHE A 155 -1.32 -1.74 -16.59
N ALA A 156 -2.21 -2.10 -15.67
CA ALA A 156 -3.42 -1.37 -15.35
C ALA A 156 -3.69 -1.50 -13.85
N TYR A 157 -3.60 -0.38 -13.14
CA TYR A 157 -3.84 -0.38 -11.71
C TYR A 157 -5.32 -0.65 -11.41
N THR A 158 -5.57 -1.62 -10.54
CA THR A 158 -6.89 -1.83 -9.94
C THR A 158 -6.76 -2.41 -8.54
N ASN A 159 -7.72 -2.10 -7.67
CA ASN A 159 -7.77 -2.65 -6.33
C ASN A 159 -8.19 -4.13 -6.33
N ALA A 160 -9.02 -4.54 -7.28
CA ALA A 160 -9.50 -5.92 -7.41
C ALA A 160 -8.35 -6.94 -7.43
N ASN A 161 -7.21 -6.58 -8.05
CA ASN A 161 -6.05 -7.45 -8.09
C ASN A 161 -5.55 -7.84 -6.69
N TYR A 162 -5.51 -6.88 -5.78
CA TYR A 162 -5.02 -7.11 -4.42
C TYR A 162 -6.12 -7.66 -3.49
N GLU A 163 -7.41 -7.49 -3.83
CA GLU A 163 -8.50 -8.18 -3.15
C GLU A 163 -8.45 -9.70 -3.42
N VAL A 164 -8.15 -10.09 -4.67
CA VAL A 164 -7.92 -11.50 -5.03
C VAL A 164 -6.67 -12.04 -4.31
N ILE A 165 -5.59 -11.27 -4.22
CA ILE A 165 -4.40 -11.68 -3.44
C ILE A 165 -4.76 -11.83 -1.95
N ALA A 166 -5.52 -10.90 -1.37
CA ALA A 166 -5.96 -11.02 0.02
C ALA A 166 -6.74 -12.31 0.26
N ARG A 167 -7.66 -12.66 -0.64
CA ARG A 167 -8.40 -13.92 -0.56
C ARG A 167 -7.49 -15.15 -0.73
N LEU A 168 -6.56 -15.11 -1.68
CA LEU A 168 -5.58 -16.19 -1.88
C LEU A 168 -4.70 -16.40 -0.64
N LEU A 169 -4.31 -15.32 0.04
CA LEU A 169 -3.56 -15.37 1.30
C LEU A 169 -4.36 -16.04 2.42
N GLU A 170 -5.66 -15.77 2.53
CA GLU A 170 -6.52 -16.43 3.51
C GLU A 170 -6.61 -17.94 3.28
N VAL A 171 -6.83 -18.34 2.03
CA VAL A 171 -6.94 -19.76 1.65
C VAL A 171 -5.62 -20.50 1.82
N ALA A 172 -4.52 -19.95 1.28
CA ALA A 172 -3.20 -20.59 1.38
C ALA A 172 -2.64 -20.57 2.80
N GLY A 173 -2.97 -19.53 3.58
CA GLY A 173 -2.46 -19.31 4.93
C GLY A 173 -3.34 -19.84 6.05
N GLY A 174 -4.55 -20.33 5.74
CA GLY A 174 -5.48 -20.96 6.69
C GLY A 174 -5.99 -20.05 7.81
N ALA A 175 -5.98 -18.72 7.63
CA ALA A 175 -6.39 -17.76 8.64
C ALA A 175 -6.93 -16.48 7.98
N PRO A 176 -7.74 -15.66 8.70
CA PRO A 176 -8.19 -14.37 8.18
C PRO A 176 -7.04 -13.45 7.79
N PHE A 177 -7.22 -12.62 6.77
CA PHE A 177 -6.18 -11.74 6.24
C PHE A 177 -5.46 -10.85 7.29
N PRO A 178 -6.16 -10.24 8.28
CA PRO A 178 -5.49 -9.51 9.38
C PRO A 178 -4.43 -10.35 10.09
N GLU A 179 -4.75 -11.62 10.35
CA GLU A 179 -3.87 -12.56 11.05
C GLU A 179 -2.72 -13.01 10.16
N ILE A 180 -2.95 -13.15 8.85
CA ILE A 180 -1.88 -13.41 7.87
C ILE A 180 -0.87 -12.27 7.89
N LEU A 181 -1.30 -11.00 7.78
CA LEU A 181 -0.37 -9.86 7.80
C LEU A 181 0.34 -9.74 9.14
N ARG A 182 -0.35 -10.00 10.25
CA ARG A 182 0.27 -10.03 11.58
C ARG A 182 1.38 -11.06 11.66
N ARG A 183 1.11 -12.30 11.24
CA ARG A 183 2.04 -13.43 11.30
C ARG A 183 3.21 -13.28 10.34
N GLU A 184 2.93 -12.87 9.10
CA GLU A 184 3.93 -12.87 8.04
C GLU A 184 4.76 -11.60 7.99
N VAL A 185 4.24 -10.48 8.49
CA VAL A 185 4.89 -9.17 8.31
C VAL A 185 5.03 -8.42 9.64
N PHE A 186 3.93 -8.15 10.35
CA PHE A 186 3.98 -7.22 11.48
C PHE A 186 4.74 -7.76 12.69
N ALA A 187 4.43 -8.99 13.13
CA ALA A 187 5.07 -9.58 14.31
C ALA A 187 6.57 -9.83 14.10
N PRO A 188 7.04 -10.39 12.97
CA PRO A 188 8.48 -10.54 12.73
C PRO A 188 9.26 -9.22 12.68
N LEU A 189 8.61 -8.13 12.24
CA LEU A 189 9.21 -6.79 12.19
C LEU A 189 9.02 -5.98 13.50
N GLY A 190 8.30 -6.52 14.49
CA GLY A 190 8.01 -5.81 15.73
C GLY A 190 7.02 -4.64 15.57
N MET A 191 6.21 -4.65 14.52
CA MET A 191 5.20 -3.62 14.21
C MET A 191 3.94 -3.80 15.06
N VAL A 192 4.07 -3.61 16.38
CA VAL A 192 3.00 -3.88 17.35
C VAL A 192 1.86 -2.85 17.32
N ASP A 193 2.14 -1.64 16.83
CA ASP A 193 1.15 -0.57 16.64
C ASP A 193 0.53 -0.61 15.23
N THR A 194 0.62 -1.76 14.57
CA THR A 194 0.11 -1.97 13.21
C THR A 194 -0.94 -3.05 13.17
N HIS A 195 -2.11 -2.68 12.67
CA HIS A 195 -3.25 -3.56 12.56
C HIS A 195 -3.98 -3.32 11.25
N VAL A 196 -4.69 -4.35 10.80
CA VAL A 196 -5.68 -4.28 9.75
C VAL A 196 -7.03 -3.96 10.39
N GLY A 197 -7.70 -2.92 9.92
CA GLY A 197 -9.07 -2.64 10.34
C GLY A 197 -9.78 -1.62 9.46
N VAL A 198 -11.04 -1.37 9.79
CA VAL A 198 -11.79 -0.19 9.36
C VAL A 198 -11.71 0.81 10.50
N ARG A 199 -11.21 2.02 10.22
CA ARG A 199 -11.25 3.09 11.21
C ARG A 199 -12.71 3.53 11.39
N THR A 200 -13.26 3.32 12.57
CA THR A 200 -14.65 3.67 12.92
C THR A 200 -14.80 5.11 13.43
N ASP A 201 -13.69 5.85 13.54
CA ASP A 201 -13.61 7.21 14.04
C ASP A 201 -13.53 8.27 12.91
N ALA A 202 -13.82 7.90 11.66
CA ALA A 202 -13.84 8.86 10.55
C ALA A 202 -15.05 9.80 10.67
N GLN A 203 -14.82 11.12 10.66
CA GLN A 203 -15.87 12.13 10.52
C GLN A 203 -16.69 11.86 9.24
N PRO A 204 -18.03 11.98 9.28
CA PRO A 204 -18.85 11.90 8.06
C PRO A 204 -18.34 12.89 7.00
N GLY A 205 -17.93 12.37 5.84
CA GLY A 205 -17.46 13.19 4.71
C GLY A 205 -15.95 13.43 4.61
N ALA A 206 -15.12 12.78 5.45
CA ALA A 206 -13.67 12.87 5.36
C ALA A 206 -13.02 11.48 5.20
N VAL A 207 -11.98 11.39 4.35
CA VAL A 207 -11.19 10.16 4.14
C VAL A 207 -9.73 10.46 4.48
N SER A 208 -9.09 9.57 5.26
CA SER A 208 -7.64 9.64 5.51
C SER A 208 -6.89 9.01 4.35
N VAL A 209 -6.15 9.82 3.60
CA VAL A 209 -5.14 9.32 2.65
C VAL A 209 -3.80 9.74 3.21
N LEU A 210 -3.01 8.78 3.72
CA LEU A 210 -1.66 9.06 4.24
C LEU A 210 -1.65 10.12 5.37
N GLY A 211 -2.72 10.18 6.17
CA GLY A 211 -2.88 11.20 7.21
C GLY A 211 -3.48 12.53 6.75
N VAL A 212 -3.73 12.71 5.45
CA VAL A 212 -4.45 13.87 4.92
C VAL A 212 -5.95 13.59 4.98
N TRP A 213 -6.69 14.51 5.60
CA TRP A 213 -8.15 14.51 5.61
C TRP A 213 -8.66 15.51 4.58
N ALA A 214 -9.13 15.02 3.44
CA ALA A 214 -9.80 15.85 2.44
C ALA A 214 -11.32 15.68 2.56
N PRO A 215 -12.12 16.75 2.41
CA PRO A 215 -13.54 16.60 2.19
C PRO A 215 -13.76 15.72 0.95
N ALA A 216 -14.70 14.77 1.01
CA ALA A 216 -15.03 13.87 -0.10
C ALA A 216 -15.36 14.61 -1.42
N LEU A 217 -15.68 15.90 -1.33
CA LEU A 217 -16.06 16.80 -2.44
C LEU A 217 -15.02 17.89 -2.76
N GLY A 218 -13.81 17.86 -2.18
CA GLY A 218 -12.94 19.06 -2.11
C GLY A 218 -11.45 18.88 -2.36
N LEU A 219 -10.99 17.90 -3.13
CA LEU A 219 -9.60 17.90 -3.60
C LEU A 219 -9.38 19.08 -4.56
N PRO A 220 -8.36 19.94 -4.36
CA PRO A 220 -8.08 21.05 -5.26
C PRO A 220 -7.82 20.49 -6.67
N ARG A 221 -8.36 21.20 -7.67
CA ARG A 221 -8.15 20.90 -9.09
C ARG A 221 -6.64 20.91 -9.37
N CYS A 222 -6.02 19.74 -9.39
CA CYS A 222 -4.74 19.53 -10.07
C CYS A 222 -5.01 19.59 -11.58
N CYS A 223 -5.34 20.77 -12.08
CA CYS A 223 -5.50 21.06 -13.49
C CYS A 223 -4.67 22.32 -13.76
N PRO A 224 -3.66 22.27 -14.65
CA PRO A 224 -3.04 23.47 -15.16
C PRO A 224 -4.12 24.41 -15.68
N ARG A 225 -3.98 25.72 -15.45
CA ARG A 225 -4.98 26.77 -15.73
C ARG A 225 -5.42 26.85 -17.21
N GLU A 226 -4.80 26.07 -18.10
CA GLU A 226 -4.93 26.12 -19.56
C GLU A 226 -5.53 24.84 -20.19
N ALA A 227 -5.96 23.85 -19.42
CA ALA A 227 -6.56 22.64 -19.99
C ALA A 227 -7.94 22.91 -20.65
N PRO A 228 -8.23 22.37 -21.85
CA PRO A 228 -9.53 22.54 -22.51
C PRO A 228 -10.69 22.02 -21.66
N ARG A 229 -11.85 22.71 -21.71
CA ARG A 229 -13.07 22.28 -21.01
C ARG A 229 -13.47 20.88 -21.50
N GLY A 230 -13.41 19.88 -20.61
CA GLY A 230 -13.80 18.49 -20.90
C GLY A 230 -12.65 17.47 -20.90
N SER A 231 -11.39 17.88 -20.73
CA SER A 231 -10.23 16.97 -20.79
C SER A 231 -9.88 16.27 -19.46
N CYS A 232 -10.54 16.62 -18.36
CA CYS A 232 -10.27 16.03 -17.05
C CYS A 232 -11.47 15.16 -16.60
N PRO A 233 -11.34 13.83 -16.49
CA PRO A 233 -12.31 13.07 -15.72
C PRO A 233 -12.25 13.57 -14.26
N PRO A 234 -13.39 13.77 -13.59
CA PRO A 234 -13.40 14.31 -12.25
C PRO A 234 -12.59 13.42 -11.30
N LEU A 235 -11.64 14.02 -10.57
CA LEU A 235 -10.91 13.35 -9.48
C LEU A 235 -11.83 12.80 -8.39
N ALA A 236 -13.10 13.22 -8.34
CA ALA A 236 -14.13 12.63 -7.48
C ALA A 236 -14.36 11.14 -7.79
N THR A 237 -14.21 10.70 -9.05
CA THR A 237 -14.30 9.28 -9.43
C THR A 237 -13.05 8.51 -8.98
N TRP A 238 -11.89 9.15 -8.96
CA TRP A 238 -10.63 8.58 -8.46
C TRP A 238 -10.57 8.52 -6.92
N ALA A 239 -11.15 9.51 -6.23
CA ALA A 239 -11.25 9.54 -4.78
C ALA A 239 -12.19 8.43 -4.25
N ALA A 240 -13.25 8.11 -4.98
CA ALA A 240 -14.10 6.95 -4.69
C ALA A 240 -13.36 5.60 -4.91
N GLY A 241 -12.44 5.55 -5.88
CA GLY A 241 -11.59 4.39 -6.18
C GLY A 241 -10.36 4.20 -5.28
N LEU A 242 -10.06 5.15 -4.38
CA LEU A 242 -8.87 5.10 -3.51
C LEU A 242 -9.05 4.24 -2.24
N LEU A 243 -10.18 3.56 -2.11
CA LEU A 243 -10.50 2.71 -0.96
C LEU A 243 -9.83 1.33 -1.09
N PHE A 244 -8.53 1.27 -0.82
CA PHE A 244 -7.95 0.01 -0.37
C PHE A 244 -8.42 -0.26 1.07
N ARG A 245 -9.20 -1.33 1.23
CA ARG A 245 -10.05 -1.63 2.39
C ARG A 245 -9.32 -2.28 3.54
N THR A 246 -8.13 -1.78 3.81
CA THR A 246 -7.37 -2.17 4.99
C THR A 246 -6.65 -0.94 5.45
N VAL A 247 -7.22 -0.29 6.47
CA VAL A 247 -6.48 0.72 7.21
C VAL A 247 -5.41 -0.05 7.97
N THR A 248 -4.22 -0.12 7.37
CA THR A 248 -3.02 -0.37 8.13
C THR A 248 -2.78 0.92 8.89
N VAL A 249 -2.85 0.88 10.21
CA VAL A 249 -2.43 2.00 11.05
C VAL A 249 -0.94 1.86 11.32
N LEU A 250 -0.14 2.89 11.06
CA LEU A 250 1.23 2.95 11.57
C LEU A 250 1.32 4.01 12.67
N ARG A 251 1.97 3.67 13.77
CA ARG A 251 2.67 4.65 14.60
C ARG A 251 4.14 4.61 14.20
N CYS A 252 4.71 5.74 13.80
CA CYS A 252 6.14 5.81 13.51
C CYS A 252 6.94 5.93 14.82
N CYS A 253 7.18 4.82 15.50
CA CYS A 253 8.34 4.66 16.38
C CYS A 253 8.94 3.29 16.03
N PRO A 254 9.83 3.21 15.01
CA PRO A 254 10.41 1.94 14.58
C PRO A 254 11.24 1.35 15.73
N ARG A 255 10.82 0.21 16.27
CA ARG A 255 11.70 -0.60 17.12
C ARG A 255 12.83 -1.17 16.26
N PRO A 256 14.08 -1.14 16.74
CA PRO A 256 15.18 -1.71 15.99
C PRO A 256 15.03 -3.23 15.89
N THR A 257 14.75 -3.74 14.69
CA THR A 257 14.92 -5.15 14.38
C THR A 257 15.80 -5.28 13.15
N SER A 258 16.85 -6.11 13.24
CA SER A 258 17.67 -6.52 12.08
C SER A 258 16.95 -7.58 11.24
N THR A 259 15.63 -7.75 11.43
CA THR A 259 14.85 -8.82 10.84
C THR A 259 14.66 -8.57 9.35
N ARG A 260 15.22 -9.47 8.54
CA ARG A 260 15.02 -9.49 7.09
C ARG A 260 13.91 -10.49 6.79
N LEU A 261 12.83 -10.03 6.14
CA LEU A 261 11.70 -10.90 5.80
C LEU A 261 11.94 -11.80 4.59
N MET A 262 12.84 -11.43 3.68
CA MET A 262 13.08 -12.12 2.42
C MET A 262 14.58 -12.16 2.11
N SER A 263 15.05 -13.30 1.62
CA SER A 263 16.42 -13.42 1.10
C SER A 263 16.59 -12.60 -0.18
N PRO A 264 17.82 -12.19 -0.55
CA PRO A 264 18.08 -11.57 -1.86
C PRO A 264 17.54 -12.42 -3.03
N ALA A 265 17.75 -13.75 -2.98
CA ALA A 265 17.25 -14.67 -4.01
C ALA A 265 15.71 -14.64 -4.17
N THR A 266 14.97 -14.35 -3.09
CA THR A 266 13.51 -14.20 -3.13
C THR A 266 13.08 -12.88 -3.78
N LEU A 267 13.88 -11.83 -3.65
CA LEU A 267 13.63 -10.53 -4.26
C LEU A 267 13.96 -10.54 -5.76
N ASP A 268 15.02 -11.26 -6.13
CA ASP A 268 15.54 -11.30 -7.49
C ASP A 268 14.80 -12.33 -8.37
N GLY A 269 14.32 -13.44 -7.80
CA GLY A 269 13.53 -14.47 -8.48
C GLY A 269 14.20 -15.14 -9.70
N PRO A 270 13.73 -16.30 -10.17
CA PRO A 270 14.21 -16.89 -11.43
C PRO A 270 13.71 -16.13 -12.67
N THR A 271 12.59 -15.42 -12.53
CA THR A 271 12.05 -14.51 -13.55
C THR A 271 12.11 -13.10 -12.96
N PRO A 272 12.94 -12.19 -13.52
CA PRO A 272 13.01 -10.82 -13.03
C PRO A 272 11.63 -10.18 -13.06
N TRP A 273 11.29 -9.39 -12.05
CA TRP A 273 10.15 -8.46 -12.14
C TRP A 273 10.42 -7.55 -13.34
N ALA A 274 9.70 -7.75 -14.45
CA ALA A 274 9.92 -7.00 -15.67
C ALA A 274 9.77 -5.49 -15.37
N GLY A 275 10.87 -4.74 -15.44
CA GLY A 275 10.87 -3.27 -15.32
C GLY A 275 11.85 -2.63 -14.32
N SER A 276 12.62 -3.37 -13.50
CA SER A 276 13.54 -2.73 -12.53
C SER A 276 15.02 -2.95 -12.84
N SER A 277 15.47 -2.55 -14.03
CA SER A 277 16.87 -2.11 -14.15
C SER A 277 16.98 -0.76 -13.44
N THR A 278 17.82 -0.69 -12.41
CA THR A 278 18.17 0.50 -11.60
C THR A 278 17.31 0.83 -10.38
N MET A 279 17.25 -0.06 -9.39
CA MET A 279 17.42 0.31 -7.98
C MET A 279 17.54 -0.96 -7.11
N PRO A 280 18.51 -1.06 -6.20
CA PRO A 280 18.54 -2.15 -5.23
C PRO A 280 17.29 -2.06 -4.33
N PRO A 281 16.75 -3.20 -3.87
CA PRO A 281 15.54 -3.22 -3.03
C PRO A 281 15.80 -2.42 -1.74
N PRO A 282 14.83 -1.61 -1.26
CA PRO A 282 14.99 -0.87 -0.02
C PRO A 282 15.14 -1.86 1.14
N ILE A 283 16.34 -1.95 1.69
CA ILE A 283 16.60 -2.66 2.94
C ILE A 283 16.13 -1.73 4.05
N ILE A 284 14.90 -1.94 4.53
CA ILE A 284 14.42 -1.29 5.75
C ILE A 284 15.21 -1.91 6.91
N ARG A 285 16.02 -1.08 7.53
CA ARG A 285 16.90 -1.40 8.66
C ARG A 285 16.74 -0.21 9.60
N CYS A 286 16.44 -0.42 10.88
CA CYS A 286 16.26 0.65 11.89
C CYS A 286 17.04 0.28 13.17
N SER A 287 17.72 1.23 13.81
CA SER A 287 18.54 1.17 15.04
C SER A 287 18.30 2.43 15.87
N GLY A 288 17.89 2.28 17.12
CA GLY A 288 17.76 3.37 18.09
C GLY A 288 17.29 2.85 19.45
N THR A 289 17.82 3.41 20.53
CA THR A 289 17.47 3.05 21.92
C THR A 289 16.08 3.57 22.33
N PRO A 290 15.37 2.90 23.25
CA PRO A 290 13.99 3.22 23.62
C PRO A 290 13.76 4.61 24.25
N ALA A 291 14.82 5.30 24.67
CA ALA A 291 14.75 6.52 25.47
C ALA A 291 14.65 7.82 24.65
N ALA A 292 14.41 7.74 23.34
CA ALA A 292 14.23 8.91 22.46
C ALA A 292 12.87 8.88 21.72
N CYS A 293 11.90 8.15 22.27
CA CYS A 293 10.46 8.37 22.15
C CYS A 293 10.01 8.75 23.59
#